data_AF-A0AAD7R3V9-F1
#
_entry.id   AF-A0AAD7R3V9-F1
#
_cell.length_a   1.000
_cell.length_b   1.000
_cell.length_c   1.000
_cell.angle_alpha   90.00
_cell.angle_beta   90.00
_cell.angle_gamma   90.00
#
_symmetry.space_group_name_H-M   'P 1'
#
loop_
_entity.id
_entity.type
_entity.pdbx_description
1 polymer ?
#
loop_
_entity_poly.entity_id
_entity_poly.type
_entity_poly.pdbx_seq_one_letter_code
_entity_poly.pdbx_strand_id
1 'polypeptide(L)'
;MLEASFVVANSRAAWGNNQDGVVAEREQMAISGGFIRRVTGDARENEMDENLEQEGGIIGNLRHMALDMGNEIDSQKWQIERIMEKADSNKTRIDEANQRATKMLGSG
;
A
#
# COMPACT_ATOMS: atom_id res chain seq x y z
N MET A 1 37.71 -3.13 -12.10
CA MET A 1 37.08 -4.39 -12.53
C MET A 1 36.89 -5.23 -11.28
N LEU A 2 35.70 -5.55 -10.77
CA LEU A 2 34.36 -5.59 -11.34
C LEU A 2 33.35 -4.89 -10.41
N GLU A 3 32.36 -4.22 -11.01
CA GLU A 3 31.18 -3.72 -10.31
C GLU A 3 30.20 -4.87 -10.06
N ALA A 4 29.72 -5.00 -8.82
CA ALA A 4 28.54 -5.77 -8.51
C ALA A 4 27.36 -4.81 -8.41
N SER A 5 26.82 -4.43 -9.57
CA SER A 5 25.54 -3.73 -9.67
C SER A 5 24.45 -4.70 -9.20
N PHE A 6 24.05 -4.60 -7.93
CA PHE A 6 22.83 -5.23 -7.45
C PHE A 6 21.66 -4.55 -8.15
N VAL A 7 21.15 -5.21 -9.18
CA VAL A 7 19.96 -4.82 -9.92
C VAL A 7 18.82 -4.76 -8.91
N VAL A 8 18.43 -3.55 -8.49
CA VAL A 8 17.14 -3.28 -7.88
C VAL A 8 16.11 -3.64 -8.94
N ALA A 9 15.61 -4.87 -8.86
CA ALA A 9 14.56 -5.39 -9.71
C ALA A 9 13.34 -4.49 -9.52
N ASN A 10 13.14 -3.64 -10.52
CA ASN A 10 11.91 -3.00 -10.96
C ASN A 10 10.65 -3.42 -10.18
N SER A 11 10.36 -2.75 -9.08
CA SER A 11 9.12 -2.88 -8.31
C SER A 11 7.94 -2.14 -8.94
N ARG A 12 8.07 -1.57 -10.15
CA ARG A 12 6.95 -0.96 -10.90
C ARG A 12 5.93 -1.98 -11.44
N ALA A 13 6.10 -3.27 -11.20
CA ALA A 13 5.23 -4.32 -11.73
C ALA A 13 4.18 -4.84 -10.72
N ALA A 14 4.23 -4.48 -9.45
CA ALA A 14 3.34 -5.10 -8.46
C ALA A 14 1.87 -4.66 -8.57
N TRP A 15 1.59 -3.53 -9.21
CA TRP A 15 0.25 -2.93 -9.29
C TRP A 15 -0.11 -2.39 -10.69
N GLY A 16 0.65 -2.77 -11.71
CA GLY A 16 0.51 -2.18 -13.05
C GLY A 16 -0.08 -3.07 -14.12
N ASN A 17 -0.09 -4.40 -13.94
CA ASN A 17 -0.36 -5.33 -15.04
C ASN A 17 -1.03 -6.64 -14.61
N ASN A 18 -2.00 -6.58 -13.71
CA ASN A 18 -3.00 -7.64 -13.66
C ASN A 18 -4.36 -7.00 -13.87
N GLN A 19 -5.02 -7.46 -14.92
CA GLN A 19 -6.43 -7.28 -15.20
C GLN A 19 -7.27 -7.87 -14.04
N ASP A 20 -7.15 -7.34 -12.83
CA ASP A 20 -7.73 -7.97 -11.64
C ASP A 20 -9.01 -7.24 -11.24
N GLY A 21 -10.02 -7.51 -12.06
CA GLY A 21 -11.30 -6.85 -12.02
C GLY A 21 -11.97 -6.72 -13.38
N VAL A 22 -11.48 -7.39 -14.43
CA VAL A 22 -12.41 -7.83 -15.47
C VAL A 22 -13.33 -8.80 -14.76
N VAL A 23 -14.40 -8.27 -14.17
CA VAL A 23 -15.61 -9.03 -13.93
C VAL A 23 -15.87 -9.67 -15.28
N ALA A 24 -15.57 -10.96 -15.39
CA ALA A 24 -15.87 -11.68 -16.59
C ALA A 24 -17.38 -11.52 -16.73
N GLU A 25 -17.77 -10.69 -17.68
CA GLU A 25 -19.11 -10.28 -18.13
C GLU A 25 -19.99 -11.50 -18.50
N ARG A 26 -19.51 -12.72 -18.20
CA ARG A 26 -20.14 -14.01 -18.44
C ARG A 26 -20.73 -14.67 -17.19
N GLU A 27 -20.39 -14.25 -15.98
CA GLU A 27 -21.06 -14.75 -14.76
C GLU A 27 -21.94 -13.70 -14.09
N GLN A 28 -22.27 -12.67 -14.86
CA GLN A 28 -23.56 -12.00 -14.86
C GLN A 28 -24.69 -12.97 -15.28
N MET A 29 -24.63 -14.22 -14.84
CA MET A 29 -25.68 -15.22 -15.06
C MET A 29 -26.87 -14.84 -14.19
N ALA A 30 -27.89 -14.30 -14.86
CA ALA A 30 -29.24 -13.99 -14.37
C ALA A 30 -29.32 -12.74 -13.47
N ILE A 31 -29.55 -11.56 -14.04
CA ILE A 31 -30.93 -11.07 -14.28
C ILE A 31 -31.81 -11.28 -13.02
N SER A 32 -31.87 -10.28 -12.15
CA SER A 32 -32.98 -10.01 -11.21
C SER A 32 -33.13 -10.85 -9.92
N GLY A 33 -32.17 -11.67 -9.46
CA GLY A 33 -32.41 -12.52 -8.27
C GLY A 33 -31.22 -12.73 -7.34
N GLY A 34 -30.89 -11.75 -6.50
CA GLY A 34 -30.00 -11.92 -5.33
C GLY A 34 -28.54 -12.28 -5.64
N PHE A 35 -27.68 -12.16 -4.63
CA PHE A 35 -26.30 -12.63 -4.62
C PHE A 35 -26.21 -14.17 -4.52
N ILE A 36 -27.29 -14.83 -4.09
CA ILE A 36 -27.37 -16.30 -4.03
C ILE A 36 -28.45 -16.88 -4.93
N ARG A 37 -28.20 -18.09 -5.43
CA ARG A 37 -29.23 -18.91 -6.08
C ARG A 37 -30.10 -19.59 -5.01
N ARG A 38 -31.37 -19.18 -4.94
CA ARG A 38 -32.36 -19.73 -3.99
C ARG A 38 -32.72 -21.18 -4.33
N VAL A 39 -32.86 -22.03 -3.30
CA VAL A 39 -33.21 -23.46 -3.45
C VAL A 39 -34.49 -23.78 -2.68
N THR A 40 -34.59 -23.30 -1.44
CA THR A 40 -35.75 -23.51 -0.56
C THR A 40 -36.58 -22.26 -0.32
N GLY A 41 -36.03 -21.07 -0.60
CA GLY A 41 -36.70 -19.79 -0.35
C GLY A 41 -36.95 -19.52 1.13
N ASP A 42 -36.17 -20.15 2.02
CA ASP A 42 -36.31 -20.02 3.47
C ASP A 42 -35.68 -18.72 4.01
N ALA A 43 -35.91 -18.43 5.28
CA ALA A 43 -35.40 -17.22 5.92
C ALA A 43 -33.86 -17.16 5.96
N ARG A 44 -33.17 -18.31 5.94
CA ARG A 44 -31.71 -18.36 5.95
C ARG A 44 -31.14 -17.93 4.61
N GLU A 45 -31.77 -18.35 3.51
CA GLU A 45 -31.40 -17.89 2.16
C GLU A 45 -31.59 -16.36 2.03
N ASN A 46 -32.65 -15.79 2.60
CA ASN A 46 -32.81 -14.33 2.60
C ASN A 46 -31.72 -13.61 3.43
N GLU A 47 -31.39 -14.14 4.62
CA GLU A 47 -30.32 -13.59 5.45
C GLU A 47 -28.94 -13.65 4.75
N MET A 48 -28.66 -14.74 4.04
CA MET A 48 -27.43 -14.84 3.25
C MET A 48 -27.39 -13.82 2.11
N ASP A 49 -28.53 -13.56 1.45
CA ASP A 49 -28.64 -12.54 0.38
C ASP A 49 -28.35 -11.13 0.94
N GLU A 50 -28.95 -10.78 2.08
CA GLU A 50 -28.75 -9.50 2.78
C GLU A 50 -27.31 -9.34 3.30
N ASN A 51 -26.73 -10.41 3.83
CA ASN A 51 -25.34 -10.39 4.31
C ASN A 51 -24.35 -10.18 3.16
N LEU A 52 -24.55 -10.86 2.02
CA LEU A 52 -23.68 -10.71 0.84
C LEU A 52 -23.83 -9.34 0.17
N GLU A 53 -25.03 -8.74 0.21
CA GLU A 53 -25.23 -7.36 -0.23
C GLU A 53 -24.41 -6.38 0.62
N GLN A 54 -24.47 -6.54 1.95
CA GLN A 54 -23.68 -5.74 2.88
C GLN A 54 -22.18 -5.97 2.69
N GLU A 55 -21.75 -7.22 2.56
CA GLU A 55 -20.35 -7.56 2.27
C GLU A 55 -19.87 -6.94 0.96
N GLY A 56 -20.71 -6.87 -0.08
CA GLY A 56 -20.42 -6.16 -1.32
C GLY A 56 -20.10 -4.67 -1.09
N GLY A 57 -20.85 -4.01 -0.21
CA GLY A 57 -20.56 -2.65 0.24
C GLY A 57 -19.26 -2.53 1.03
N ILE A 58 -19.00 -3.46 1.95
CA ILE A 58 -17.77 -3.51 2.75
C ILE A 58 -16.54 -3.73 1.85
N ILE A 59 -16.62 -4.61 0.85
CA ILE A 59 -15.56 -4.83 -0.14
C ILE A 59 -15.28 -3.54 -0.93
N GLY A 60 -16.32 -2.78 -1.28
CA GLY A 60 -16.17 -1.46 -1.88
C GLY A 60 -15.38 -0.48 -0.99
N ASN A 61 -15.67 -0.46 0.31
CA ASN A 61 -14.95 0.36 1.28
C ASN A 61 -13.50 -0.12 1.48
N LEU A 62 -13.28 -1.44 1.59
CA LEU A 62 -11.93 -2.04 1.68
C LEU A 62 -11.08 -1.68 0.45
N ARG A 63 -11.67 -1.67 -0.75
CA ARG A 63 -10.98 -1.23 -1.98
C ARG A 63 -10.55 0.22 -1.89
N HIS A 64 -11.42 1.14 -1.48
CA HIS A 64 -11.06 2.54 -1.31
C HIS A 64 -9.95 2.70 -0.26
N MET A 65 -10.08 2.05 0.91
CA MET A 65 -9.04 2.08 1.94
C MET A 65 -7.71 1.53 1.44
N ALA A 66 -7.70 0.47 0.62
CA ALA A 66 -6.46 -0.06 0.05
C ALA A 66 -5.79 0.92 -0.93
N LEU A 67 -6.60 1.63 -1.74
CA LEU A 67 -6.08 2.67 -2.65
C LEU A 67 -5.54 3.87 -1.89
N ASP A 68 -6.30 4.38 -0.93
CA ASP A 68 -5.90 5.53 -0.10
C ASP A 68 -4.65 5.20 0.72
N MET A 69 -4.60 4.01 1.31
CA MET A 69 -3.43 3.52 2.04
C MET A 69 -2.21 3.35 1.14
N GLY A 70 -2.40 2.86 -0.10
CA GLY A 70 -1.33 2.77 -1.09
C GLY A 70 -0.74 4.16 -1.42
N ASN A 71 -1.60 5.13 -1.69
CA ASN A 71 -1.19 6.51 -1.96
C ASN A 71 -0.48 7.15 -0.76
N GLU A 72 -0.98 6.91 0.46
CA GLU A 72 -0.39 7.44 1.68
C GLU A 72 1.00 6.82 1.95
N ILE A 73 1.17 5.51 1.71
CA ILE A 73 2.49 4.85 1.81
C ILE A 73 3.49 5.49 0.83
N ASP A 74 3.08 5.74 -0.40
CA ASP A 74 3.94 6.38 -1.40
C ASP A 74 4.32 7.81 -0.99
N SER A 75 3.36 8.59 -0.49
CA SER A 75 3.60 9.94 0.03
C SER A 75 4.58 9.93 1.21
N GLN A 76 4.34 9.05 2.18
CA GLN A 76 5.20 8.90 3.36
C GLN A 76 6.61 8.43 3.00
N LYS A 77 6.76 7.58 1.97
CA LYS A 77 8.08 7.17 1.47
C LYS A 77 8.92 8.38 1.05
N TRP A 78 8.38 9.27 0.23
CA TRP A 78 9.09 10.49 -0.18
C TRP A 78 9.39 11.43 1.00
N GLN A 79 8.48 11.48 1.97
CA GLN A 79 8.71 12.24 3.19
C GLN A 79 9.89 11.67 4.00
N ILE A 80 9.97 10.35 4.14
CA ILE A 80 11.06 9.65 4.82
C ILE A 80 12.38 9.89 4.08
N GLU A 81 12.42 9.81 2.76
CA GLU A 81 13.62 10.11 1.96
C GLU A 81 14.16 11.52 2.26
N ARG A 82 13.28 12.52 2.29
CA ARG A 82 13.65 13.89 2.66
C ARG A 82 14.13 14.01 4.11
N ILE A 83 13.55 13.24 5.04
CA ILE A 83 14.00 13.20 6.44
C ILE A 83 15.40 12.60 6.53
N MET A 84 15.68 11.52 5.78
CA MET A 84 17.00 10.90 5.74
C MET A 84 18.07 11.86 5.23
N GLU A 85 17.81 12.59 4.13
CA GLU A 85 18.73 13.63 3.62
C GLU A 85 19.05 14.69 4.69
N LYS A 86 18.02 15.16 5.41
CA LYS A 86 18.19 16.13 6.49
C LYS A 86 18.95 15.53 7.68
N ALA A 87 18.71 14.26 8.00
CA ALA A 87 19.39 13.56 9.08
C ALA A 87 20.89 13.40 8.77
N ASP A 88 21.24 13.03 7.54
CA ASP A 88 22.64 12.89 7.10
C ASP A 88 23.39 14.24 7.11
N SER A 89 22.72 15.31 6.66
CA SER A 89 23.27 16.67 6.75
C SER A 89 23.53 17.08 8.21
N ASN A 90 22.56 16.83 9.09
CA ASN A 90 22.70 17.13 10.51
C ASN A 90 23.81 16.29 11.17
N LYS A 91 23.91 15.01 10.84
CA LYS A 91 24.97 14.12 11.30
C LYS A 91 26.34 14.70 10.95
N THR A 92 26.53 15.09 9.69
CA THR A 92 27.80 15.70 9.22
C THR A 92 28.13 16.96 10.00
N ARG A 93 27.15 17.86 10.20
CA ARG A 93 27.33 19.10 10.97
C ARG A 93 27.69 18.83 12.44
N ILE A 94 27.08 17.83 13.05
CA ILE A 94 27.37 17.43 14.43
C ILE A 94 28.78 16.85 14.52
N ASP A 95 29.16 15.96 13.60
CA ASP A 95 30.48 15.35 13.57
C ASP A 95 31.58 16.43 13.41
N GLU A 96 31.39 17.40 12.51
CA GLU A 96 32.29 18.54 12.37
C GLU A 96 32.36 19.43 13.62
N ALA A 97 31.22 19.74 14.23
CA ALA A 97 31.17 20.55 15.45
C ALA A 97 31.88 19.84 16.61
N ASN A 98 31.69 18.53 16.76
CA ASN A 98 32.37 17.70 17.75
C ASN A 98 33.88 17.66 17.51
N GLN A 99 34.33 17.54 16.26
CA GLN A 99 35.77 17.62 15.94
C GLN A 99 36.36 18.97 16.33
N ARG A 100 35.67 20.08 16.04
CA ARG A 100 36.12 21.43 16.43
C ARG A 100 36.16 21.59 17.95
N ALA A 101 35.12 21.14 18.66
CA ALA A 101 35.07 21.17 20.12
C ALA A 101 36.20 20.35 20.75
N THR A 102 36.45 19.14 20.25
CA THR A 102 37.54 18.27 20.74
C THR A 102 38.90 18.94 20.56
N LYS A 103 39.15 19.57 19.40
CA LYS A 103 40.38 20.34 19.17
C LYS A 103 40.53 21.47 20.18
N MET A 104 39.46 22.24 20.44
CA MET A 104 39.47 23.34 21.40
C MET A 104 39.72 22.89 22.85
N LEU A 105 39.19 21.72 23.24
CA LEU A 105 39.40 21.15 24.57
C LEU A 105 40.79 20.53 24.74
N GLY A 106 41.36 19.94 23.69
CA GLY A 106 42.70 19.36 23.71
C GLY A 106 43.84 20.35 23.46
N SER A 107 43.52 21.60 23.13
CA SER A 107 44.49 22.69 22.92
C SER A 107 44.67 23.63 24.12
N GLY A 108 44.17 23.25 25.31
CA GLY A 108 44.41 23.94 26.59
C GLY A 108 45.36 23.15 27.47
#